data_AF-A0A3S5J8H3-F1
#
_entry.id   AF-A0A3S5J8H3-F1
#
_cell.length_a   1.000
_cell.length_b   1.000
_cell.length_c   1.000
_cell.angle_alpha   90.00
_cell.angle_beta   90.00
_cell.angle_gamma   90.00
#
_symmetry.space_group_name_H-M   'P 1'
#
loop_
_entity.id
_entity.type
_entity.pdbx_description
1 polymer ?
#
loop_
_entity_poly.entity_id
_entity_poly.type
_entity_poly.pdbx_seq_one_letter_code
_entity_poly.pdbx_strand_id
1 'polypeptide(L)'
;MSEPRRFTSADRALVESDVIEVLTLGLDIGSATSHVSISRLTMVRGHNRYTVSSTEVVYQSPVMKTPFGGDGRAFIIRTELESMIDESLLNADVDRDDIESGVVILTGNALRRHNARQIADLLASFSGKFISISAGDRLPATMAGRPAPGGPGGGGGGGAGR
;
A
#
# COMPACT_ATOMS: atom_id res chain seq x y z
N MET A 1 15.38 35.46 49.46
CA MET A 1 13.94 35.61 49.18
C MET A 1 13.75 35.50 47.69
N SER A 2 13.34 34.32 47.25
CA SER A 2 12.98 34.00 45.87
C SER A 2 11.68 34.70 45.50
N GLU A 3 11.60 35.25 44.29
CA GLU A 3 10.55 34.94 43.30
C GLU A 3 10.97 35.54 41.94
N PRO A 4 10.99 34.74 40.86
CA PRO A 4 10.69 35.26 39.54
C PRO A 4 9.36 34.68 39.04
N ARG A 5 8.46 35.63 38.77
CA ARG A 5 7.38 35.66 37.79
C ARG A 5 7.11 34.37 36.98
N ARG A 6 5.87 33.90 37.11
CA ARG A 6 5.04 33.14 36.17
C ARG A 6 5.65 32.90 34.78
N PHE A 7 5.81 31.62 34.45
CA PHE A 7 5.58 31.12 33.09
C PHE A 7 4.25 30.35 33.10
N THR A 8 3.26 30.90 32.41
CA THR A 8 1.98 30.27 32.12
C THR A 8 2.06 29.53 30.78
N SER A 9 1.14 28.57 30.61
CA SER A 9 0.64 28.03 29.35
C SER A 9 1.64 27.30 28.44
N ALA A 10 1.82 26.03 28.74
CA ALA A 10 1.70 24.98 27.73
C ALA A 10 1.40 23.69 28.49
N ASP A 11 0.17 23.53 28.99
CA ASP A 11 -0.74 22.58 28.35
C ASP A 11 -0.25 22.24 26.95
N ARG A 12 0.70 21.28 26.88
CA ARG A 12 0.77 20.41 25.73
C ARG A 12 -0.58 19.73 25.71
N ALA A 13 -1.53 20.36 25.02
CA ALA A 13 -2.51 19.62 24.27
C ALA A 13 -1.67 18.59 23.50
N LEU A 14 -1.58 17.39 24.06
CA LEU A 14 -1.28 16.21 23.30
C LEU A 14 -2.39 16.23 22.26
N VAL A 15 -2.10 16.83 21.11
CA VAL A 15 -2.96 16.70 19.95
C VAL A 15 -2.98 15.21 19.74
N GLU A 16 -4.09 14.60 20.17
CA GLU A 16 -4.33 13.19 19.99
C GLU A 16 -4.18 13.00 18.48
N SER A 17 -3.08 12.38 18.10
CA SER A 17 -2.73 12.23 16.70
C SER A 17 -3.81 11.35 16.12
N ASP A 18 -4.66 11.93 15.28
CA ASP A 18 -5.76 11.22 14.64
C ASP A 18 -5.17 10.11 13.76
N VAL A 19 -5.40 8.86 14.17
CA VAL A 19 -4.91 7.66 13.50
C VAL A 19 -6.09 7.00 12.81
N ILE A 20 -5.96 6.79 11.51
CA ILE A 20 -6.93 6.04 10.72
C ILE A 20 -6.28 4.81 10.11
N GLU A 21 -7.06 3.77 9.92
CA GLU A 21 -6.67 2.62 9.11
C GLU A 21 -7.44 2.65 7.80
N VAL A 22 -6.74 2.36 6.70
CA VAL A 22 -7.32 2.33 5.36
C VAL A 22 -6.97 1.00 4.71
N LEU A 23 -7.98 0.26 4.26
CA LEU A 23 -7.77 -0.96 3.50
C LEU A 23 -7.62 -0.62 2.02
N THR A 24 -6.56 -1.14 1.39
CA THR A 24 -6.17 -0.78 0.03
C THR A 24 -5.95 -1.99 -0.84
N LEU A 25 -6.30 -1.87 -2.13
CA LEU A 25 -6.07 -2.90 -3.15
C LEU A 25 -5.01 -2.45 -4.16
N GLY A 26 -3.94 -3.22 -4.32
CA GLY A 26 -2.93 -3.02 -5.34
C GLY A 26 -3.01 -4.07 -6.44
N LEU A 27 -3.11 -3.64 -7.70
CA LEU A 27 -2.98 -4.50 -8.88
C LEU A 27 -1.73 -4.13 -9.68
N ASP A 28 -0.78 -5.05 -9.78
CA ASP A 28 0.36 -4.94 -10.69
C ASP A 28 0.12 -5.76 -11.96
N ILE A 29 0.27 -5.11 -13.11
CA ILE A 29 0.10 -5.69 -14.44
C ILE A 29 1.42 -5.56 -15.20
N GLY A 30 2.16 -6.67 -15.24
CA GLY A 30 3.42 -6.77 -15.96
C GLY A 30 3.32 -7.32 -17.38
N SER A 31 4.47 -7.52 -18.01
CA SER A 31 4.56 -8.08 -19.38
C SER A 31 4.17 -9.55 -19.49
N ALA A 32 4.07 -10.27 -18.37
CA ALA A 32 3.89 -11.72 -18.34
C ALA A 32 3.10 -12.16 -17.12
N THR A 33 3.30 -11.48 -15.99
CA THR A 33 2.64 -11.79 -14.73
C THR A 33 1.91 -10.59 -14.16
N SER A 34 0.89 -10.90 -13.39
CA SER A 34 0.04 -9.95 -12.69
C SER A 34 -0.22 -10.43 -11.28
N HIS A 35 -0.40 -9.50 -10.35
CA HIS A 35 -0.53 -9.79 -8.92
C HIS A 35 -1.52 -8.82 -8.27
N VAL A 36 -2.29 -9.33 -7.32
CA VAL A 36 -3.15 -8.54 -6.45
C VAL A 36 -2.59 -8.58 -5.04
N SER A 37 -2.58 -7.44 -4.38
CA SER A 37 -2.24 -7.31 -2.96
C SER A 37 -3.31 -6.51 -2.25
N ILE A 38 -3.62 -6.90 -1.02
CA ILE A 38 -4.50 -6.15 -0.13
C ILE A 38 -3.67 -5.77 1.08
N SER A 39 -3.66 -4.48 1.41
CA SER A 39 -2.83 -3.95 2.48
C SER A 39 -3.62 -2.99 3.36
N ARG A 40 -3.38 -3.07 4.66
CA ARG A 40 -3.88 -2.14 5.67
C ARG A 40 -2.83 -1.05 5.88
N LEU A 41 -3.21 0.19 5.63
CA LEU A 41 -2.37 1.37 5.86
C LEU A 41 -2.79 2.01 7.17
N THR A 42 -1.86 2.13 8.12
CA THR A 42 -2.05 3.02 9.26
C THR A 42 -1.58 4.41 8.86
N MET A 43 -2.46 5.39 8.95
CA MET A 43 -2.14 6.79 8.62
C MET A 43 -2.29 7.65 9.86
N VAL A 44 -1.34 8.57 10.04
CA VAL A 44 -1.35 9.50 11.18
C VAL A 44 -1.52 10.91 10.64
N ARG A 45 -2.46 11.65 11.23
CA ARG A 45 -2.67 13.06 10.93
C ARG A 45 -1.55 13.88 11.53
N GLY A 46 -0.72 14.43 10.64
CA GLY A 46 0.16 15.55 10.98
C GLY A 46 -0.61 16.87 10.94
N HIS A 47 0.11 17.99 10.89
CA HIS A 47 -0.47 19.33 10.93
C HIS A 47 -1.65 19.52 9.95
N ASN A 48 -1.45 19.17 8.67
CA ASN A 48 -2.44 19.45 7.62
C ASN A 48 -2.58 18.33 6.57
N ARG A 49 -2.06 17.13 6.86
CA ARG A 49 -2.14 15.97 5.96
C ARG A 49 -2.04 14.67 6.76
N TYR A 50 -2.64 13.61 6.23
CA TYR A 50 -2.34 12.25 6.65
C TYR A 50 -1.07 11.77 5.96
N THR A 51 -0.22 11.07 6.71
CA THR A 51 0.96 10.38 6.19
C THR A 51 0.87 8.92 6.63
N VAL A 52 1.28 8.00 5.75
CA VAL A 52 1.37 6.56 6.09
C VAL A 52 2.46 6.37 7.15
N SER A 53 2.09 5.83 8.30
CA SER A 53 3.02 5.46 9.38
C SER A 53 3.42 3.99 9.31
N SER A 54 2.52 3.12 8.87
CA SER A 54 2.75 1.68 8.70
C SER A 54 1.94 1.10 7.55
N THR A 55 2.44 0.01 6.98
CA THR A 55 1.78 -0.80 5.96
C THR A 55 1.89 -2.26 6.38
N GLU A 56 0.75 -2.93 6.43
CA GLU A 56 0.63 -4.37 6.68
C GLU A 56 0.00 -5.04 5.45
N VAL A 57 0.65 -6.09 4.93
CA VAL A 57 0.09 -6.88 3.83
C VAL A 57 -0.88 -7.89 4.43
N VAL A 58 -2.17 -7.71 4.15
CA VAL A 58 -3.26 -8.59 4.60
C VAL A 58 -3.34 -9.84 3.71
N TYR A 59 -3.20 -9.64 2.40
CA TYR A 59 -3.25 -10.71 1.43
C TYR A 59 -2.34 -10.40 0.25
N GLN A 60 -1.76 -11.45 -0.31
CA GLN A 60 -1.05 -11.39 -1.58
C GLN A 60 -1.40 -12.61 -2.42
N SER A 61 -1.85 -12.35 -3.64
CA SER A 61 -2.21 -13.41 -4.57
C SER A 61 -0.98 -14.25 -4.97
N PRO A 62 -1.18 -15.49 -5.44
CA PRO A 62 -0.19 -16.18 -6.24
C PRO A 62 0.23 -15.35 -7.47
N VAL A 63 1.33 -15.76 -8.10
CA VAL A 63 1.76 -15.20 -9.39
C VAL A 63 0.80 -15.67 -10.48
N MET A 64 0.04 -14.76 -11.05
CA MET A 64 -0.91 -15.05 -12.13
C MET A 64 -0.34 -14.61 -13.47
N LYS A 65 -0.77 -15.23 -14.56
CA LYS A 65 -0.41 -14.74 -15.90
C LYS A 65 -1.17 -13.47 -16.21
N THR A 66 -0.51 -12.51 -16.85
CA THR A 66 -1.20 -11.34 -17.37
C THR A 66 -2.15 -11.79 -18.49
N PRO A 67 -3.46 -11.50 -18.38
CA PRO A 67 -4.46 -12.05 -19.28
C PRO A 67 -4.46 -11.25 -20.60
N PHE A 68 -3.50 -11.51 -21.47
CA PHE A 68 -3.48 -10.86 -22.79
C PHE A 68 -4.33 -11.62 -23.80
N GLY A 69 -5.11 -10.88 -24.59
CA GLY A 69 -6.03 -11.42 -25.59
C GLY A 69 -6.01 -10.68 -26.92
N GLY A 70 -6.84 -11.17 -27.84
CA GLY A 70 -6.91 -10.70 -29.23
C GLY A 70 -5.73 -11.13 -30.09
N ASP A 71 -5.81 -10.78 -31.38
CA ASP A 71 -4.75 -11.09 -32.34
C ASP A 71 -3.42 -10.50 -31.90
N GLY A 72 -2.37 -11.31 -31.95
CA GLY A 72 -1.03 -10.90 -31.48
C GLY A 72 -0.97 -10.48 -30.02
N ARG A 73 -1.97 -10.84 -29.19
CA ARG A 73 -2.09 -10.41 -27.78
C ARG A 73 -2.24 -8.89 -27.64
N ALA A 74 -2.86 -8.19 -28.57
CA ALA A 74 -2.85 -6.73 -28.60
C ALA A 74 -3.60 -6.05 -27.42
N PHE A 75 -4.39 -6.80 -26.65
CA PHE A 75 -5.24 -6.29 -25.56
C PHE A 75 -4.99 -7.02 -24.24
N ILE A 76 -5.40 -6.39 -23.14
CA ILE A 76 -5.56 -7.04 -21.83
C ILE A 76 -7.05 -7.40 -21.65
N ILE A 77 -7.35 -8.64 -21.29
CA ILE A 77 -8.71 -9.14 -21.09
C ILE A 77 -9.20 -8.64 -19.74
N ARG A 78 -10.10 -7.65 -19.77
CA ARG A 78 -10.64 -6.98 -18.59
C ARG A 78 -11.31 -7.95 -17.62
N THR A 79 -12.20 -8.80 -18.11
CA THR A 79 -13.01 -9.69 -17.26
C THR A 79 -12.14 -10.65 -16.48
N GLU A 80 -11.02 -11.10 -17.05
CA GLU A 80 -10.06 -11.94 -16.34
C GLU A 80 -9.35 -11.17 -15.22
N LEU A 81 -9.00 -9.89 -15.41
CA LEU A 81 -8.47 -9.06 -14.31
C LEU A 81 -9.48 -8.87 -13.18
N GLU A 82 -10.75 -8.70 -13.52
CA GLU A 82 -11.82 -8.58 -12.51
C GLU A 82 -11.98 -9.87 -11.73
N SER A 83 -11.99 -11.03 -12.39
CA SER A 83 -12.00 -12.32 -11.72
C SER A 83 -10.79 -12.52 -10.80
N MET A 84 -9.59 -12.09 -11.21
CA MET A 84 -8.41 -12.16 -10.36
C MET A 84 -8.55 -11.30 -9.09
N ILE A 85 -9.20 -10.14 -9.19
CA ILE A 85 -9.48 -9.28 -8.04
C ILE A 85 -10.53 -9.92 -7.14
N ASP A 86 -11.65 -10.38 -7.69
CA ASP A 86 -12.75 -10.97 -6.93
C ASP A 86 -12.30 -12.24 -6.20
N GLU A 87 -11.49 -13.09 -6.85
CA GLU A 87 -10.86 -14.26 -6.21
C GLU A 87 -9.90 -13.85 -5.09
N SER A 88 -9.15 -12.76 -5.27
CA SER A 88 -8.23 -12.26 -4.24
C SER A 88 -8.95 -11.72 -3.02
N LEU A 89 -10.06 -10.99 -3.23
CA LEU A 89 -10.93 -10.50 -2.16
C LEU A 89 -11.56 -11.68 -1.39
N LEU A 90 -12.09 -12.66 -2.11
CA LEU A 90 -12.65 -13.87 -1.52
C LEU A 90 -11.62 -14.65 -0.69
N ASN A 91 -10.41 -14.85 -1.24
CA ASN A 91 -9.34 -15.56 -0.53
C ASN A 91 -8.79 -14.79 0.67
N ALA A 92 -8.96 -13.47 0.69
CA ALA A 92 -8.58 -12.61 1.79
C ALA A 92 -9.67 -12.47 2.87
N ASP A 93 -10.88 -13.01 2.63
CA ASP A 93 -12.07 -12.79 3.46
C ASP A 93 -12.38 -11.29 3.64
N VAL A 94 -12.29 -10.53 2.54
CA VAL A 94 -12.51 -9.07 2.49
C VAL A 94 -13.66 -8.77 1.56
N ASP A 95 -14.63 -7.98 2.01
CA ASP A 95 -15.68 -7.47 1.13
C ASP A 95 -15.10 -6.36 0.24
N ARG A 96 -15.60 -6.29 -0.98
CA ARG A 96 -15.23 -5.25 -1.92
C ARG A 96 -15.52 -3.85 -1.37
N ASP A 97 -16.62 -3.68 -0.65
CA ASP A 97 -17.03 -2.39 -0.07
C ASP A 97 -16.12 -1.92 1.08
N ASP A 98 -15.29 -2.83 1.63
CA ASP A 98 -14.28 -2.49 2.64
C ASP A 98 -13.02 -1.86 2.00
N ILE A 99 -12.82 -2.00 0.69
CA ILE A 99 -11.67 -1.40 -0.01
C ILE A 99 -11.91 0.10 -0.19
N GLU A 100 -11.11 0.90 0.48
CA GLU A 100 -11.28 2.36 0.49
C GLU A 100 -10.41 3.11 -0.53
N SER A 101 -9.41 2.45 -1.08
CA SER A 101 -8.51 3.03 -2.07
C SER A 101 -7.79 1.93 -2.84
N GLY A 102 -7.32 2.25 -4.03
CA GLY A 102 -6.59 1.30 -4.84
C GLY A 102 -5.41 1.91 -5.60
N VAL A 103 -4.52 1.04 -6.05
CA VAL A 103 -3.44 1.43 -6.96
C VAL A 103 -3.35 0.41 -8.08
N VAL A 104 -3.23 0.92 -9.31
CA VAL A 104 -2.96 0.08 -10.47
C VAL A 104 -1.63 0.47 -11.05
N ILE A 105 -0.74 -0.51 -11.16
CA ILE A 105 0.57 -0.35 -11.74
C ILE A 105 0.59 -1.12 -13.04
N LEU A 106 0.80 -0.42 -14.16
CA LEU A 106 1.05 -1.06 -15.44
C LEU A 106 2.53 -0.91 -15.77
N THR A 107 3.18 -2.00 -16.20
CA THR A 107 4.60 -2.00 -16.56
C THR A 107 4.90 -2.73 -17.86
N GLY A 108 6.03 -2.39 -18.49
CA GLY A 108 6.56 -3.11 -19.65
C GLY A 108 5.58 -3.22 -20.82
N ASN A 109 5.42 -4.44 -21.36
CA ASN A 109 4.54 -4.67 -22.51
C ASN A 109 3.05 -4.50 -22.17
N ALA A 110 2.65 -4.47 -20.90
CA ALA A 110 1.25 -4.18 -20.53
C ALA A 110 0.89 -2.72 -20.82
N LEU A 111 1.81 -1.77 -20.57
CA LEU A 111 1.62 -0.35 -20.90
C LEU A 111 1.44 -0.09 -22.41
N ARG A 112 1.94 -0.99 -23.26
CA ARG A 112 1.89 -0.86 -24.72
C ARG A 112 0.60 -1.40 -25.34
N ARG A 113 -0.30 -2.00 -24.54
CA ARG A 113 -1.55 -2.58 -25.07
C ARG A 113 -2.53 -1.47 -25.43
N HIS A 114 -3.32 -1.69 -26.48
CA HIS A 114 -4.23 -0.67 -27.00
C HIS A 114 -5.25 -0.18 -25.96
N ASN A 115 -5.63 -1.05 -25.03
CA ASN A 115 -6.58 -0.74 -23.97
C ASN A 115 -5.92 -0.47 -22.60
N ALA A 116 -4.60 -0.29 -22.51
CA ALA A 116 -3.91 -0.05 -21.24
C ALA A 116 -4.52 1.12 -20.44
N ARG A 117 -4.84 2.23 -21.12
CA ARG A 117 -5.52 3.38 -20.51
C ARG A 117 -6.94 3.04 -20.03
N GLN A 118 -7.71 2.31 -20.83
CA GLN A 118 -9.07 1.90 -20.47
C GLN A 118 -9.07 0.97 -19.25
N ILE A 119 -8.10 0.05 -19.16
CA ILE A 119 -7.93 -0.81 -17.98
C ILE A 119 -7.63 0.03 -16.74
N ALA A 120 -6.75 1.01 -16.86
CA ALA A 120 -6.41 1.90 -15.75
C ALA A 120 -7.63 2.74 -15.29
N ASP A 121 -8.36 3.35 -16.23
CA ASP A 121 -9.54 4.17 -15.95
C ASP A 121 -10.67 3.33 -15.34
N LEU A 122 -10.87 2.11 -15.83
CA LEU A 122 -11.89 1.21 -15.33
C LEU A 122 -11.64 0.81 -13.89
N LEU A 123 -10.39 0.45 -13.60
CA LEU A 123 -10.02 0.09 -12.25
C LEU A 123 -10.16 1.29 -11.33
N ALA A 124 -9.92 2.53 -11.79
CA ALA A 124 -10.20 3.71 -10.98
C ALA A 124 -11.67 3.88 -10.57
N SER A 125 -12.62 3.28 -11.30
CA SER A 125 -14.04 3.24 -10.93
C SER A 125 -14.40 2.12 -9.95
N PHE A 126 -13.48 1.17 -9.72
CA PHE A 126 -13.72 -0.11 -9.04
C PHE A 126 -13.88 0.01 -7.51
N SER A 127 -13.31 1.04 -6.87
CA SER A 127 -13.27 1.18 -5.40
C SER A 127 -14.12 2.34 -4.82
N GLY A 128 -14.92 3.06 -5.62
CA GLY A 128 -15.77 4.16 -5.12
C GLY A 128 -15.03 5.36 -4.46
N LYS A 129 -13.73 5.24 -4.24
CA LYS A 129 -12.83 6.17 -3.55
C LYS A 129 -11.41 6.00 -4.15
N PHE A 130 -10.67 7.12 -4.19
CA PHE A 130 -9.40 7.37 -4.89
C PHE A 130 -8.59 6.15 -5.36
N ILE A 131 -8.25 6.12 -6.65
CA ILE A 131 -7.27 5.19 -7.21
C ILE A 131 -6.14 5.95 -7.86
N SER A 132 -4.91 5.59 -7.50
CA SER A 132 -3.70 6.10 -8.16
C SER A 132 -3.30 5.15 -9.29
N ILE A 133 -3.02 5.70 -10.46
CA ILE A 133 -2.50 4.96 -11.61
C ILE A 133 -1.03 5.31 -11.75
N SER A 134 -0.16 4.31 -11.77
CA SER A 134 1.26 4.50 -12.02
C SER A 134 1.71 3.70 -13.25
N ALA A 135 2.38 4.38 -14.18
CA ALA A 135 3.09 3.74 -15.27
C ALA A 135 4.53 3.50 -14.80
N GLY A 136 4.84 2.27 -14.42
CA GLY A 136 6.16 1.91 -13.93
C GLY A 136 7.06 1.46 -15.08
N ASP A 137 7.99 2.31 -15.52
CA ASP A 137 9.20 1.84 -16.18
C ASP A 137 10.16 1.33 -15.10
N ARG A 138 9.92 0.06 -14.67
CA ARG A 138 10.75 -0.73 -13.74
C ARG A 138 11.01 -0.11 -12.36
N LEU A 139 10.34 -0.66 -11.34
CA LEU A 139 10.97 -0.83 -10.03
C LEU A 139 11.10 -2.34 -9.77
N PRO A 140 12.27 -2.96 -9.99
CA PRO A 140 12.53 -4.29 -9.46
C PRO A 140 12.65 -4.21 -7.93
N ALA A 141 11.90 -5.07 -7.25
CA ALA A 141 12.10 -5.53 -5.88
C ALA A 141 12.69 -4.51 -4.89
N THR A 142 11.82 -3.80 -4.17
CA THR A 142 12.14 -3.40 -2.79
C THR A 142 11.21 -4.14 -1.83
N MET A 143 11.20 -5.47 -1.95
CA MET A 143 10.87 -6.36 -0.85
C MET A 143 12.20 -6.69 -0.14
N ALA A 144 12.77 -5.71 0.53
CA ALA A 144 13.79 -5.93 1.54
C ALA A 144 13.12 -5.58 2.86
N GLY A 145 12.67 -6.61 3.57
CA GLY A 145 12.13 -6.48 4.92
C GLY A 145 13.11 -5.69 5.77
N ARG A 146 12.65 -4.56 6.30
CA ARG A 146 13.33 -3.90 7.41
C ARG A 146 13.00 -4.74 8.65
N PRO A 147 13.94 -5.44 9.30
CA PRO A 147 13.67 -5.95 10.63
C PRO A 147 13.40 -4.74 11.55
N ALA A 148 12.31 -4.83 12.30
CA ALA A 148 11.93 -3.85 13.30
C ALA A 148 13.07 -3.67 14.34
N PRO A 149 13.23 -2.48 14.95
CA PRO A 149 14.18 -2.32 16.03
C PRO A 149 13.72 -3.12 17.25
N GLY A 150 14.46 -4.17 17.59
CA GLY A 150 14.27 -4.91 18.84
C GLY A 150 14.63 -4.03 20.04
N GLY A 151 13.65 -3.77 20.90
CA GLY A 151 13.84 -3.35 22.28
C GLY A 151 14.14 -4.54 23.20
N PRO A 152 14.17 -4.33 24.52
CA PRO A 152 15.39 -4.25 25.31
C PRO A 152 15.77 -5.59 25.96
N GLY A 153 17.07 -5.91 25.97
CA GLY A 153 17.62 -7.06 26.69
C GLY A 153 18.78 -6.61 27.57
N GLY A 154 18.56 -6.61 28.89
CA GLY A 154 19.58 -6.27 29.88
C GLY A 154 20.57 -7.40 30.14
N GLY A 155 21.63 -7.06 30.89
CA GLY A 155 22.43 -8.03 31.62
C GLY A 155 23.95 -7.90 31.47
N GLY A 156 24.57 -7.22 32.44
CA GLY A 156 25.70 -7.78 33.18
C GLY A 156 27.13 -7.63 32.63
N GLY A 157 27.94 -6.83 33.34
CA GLY A 157 29.13 -7.36 34.02
C GLY A 157 30.52 -7.13 33.39
N GLY A 158 31.39 -6.47 34.17
CA GLY A 158 32.86 -6.54 34.09
C GLY A 158 33.48 -5.48 33.17
N GLY A 159 34.32 -4.55 33.60
CA GLY A 159 35.34 -4.63 34.64
C GLY A 159 36.71 -4.63 33.96
N ALA A 160 37.44 -3.51 34.07
CA ALA A 160 38.90 -3.38 34.11
C ALA A 160 39.30 -2.00 33.55
N GLY A 161 39.55 -1.06 34.47
CA GLY A 161 40.43 0.05 34.19
C GLY A 161 41.88 -0.43 34.16
N ARG A 162 42.67 0.22 33.31
CA ARG A 162 44.05 0.66 33.53
C ARG A 162 44.49 1.43 32.30
#